data_AF-A0A7S0ARY5-F1
#
_entry.id   AF-A0A7S0ARY5-F1
#
_cell.length_a   1.000
_cell.length_b   1.000
_cell.length_c   1.000
_cell.angle_alpha   90.00
_cell.angle_beta   90.00
_cell.angle_gamma   90.00
#
_symmetry.space_group_name_H-M   'P 1'
#
loop_
_entity.id
_entity.type
_entity.pdbx_description
1 polymer ?
#
loop_
_entity_poly.entity_id
_entity_poly.type
_entity_poly.pdbx_seq_one_letter_code
_entity_poly.pdbx_strand_id
1 'polypeptide(L)'
;MTALLQERLGINKKAAGRLCLNANRLLTFSFETLETKIDWLQAKLKINKTQMRKIVKRAPHVLTYSIEDNLEPTIGRLQSSLEMSDEELTK
;
A
#
# COMPACT_ATOMS: atom_id res chain seq x y z
N MET A 1 1.69 0.47 16.35
CA MET A 1 1.14 0.79 15.02
C MET A 1 1.55 2.15 14.46
N THR A 2 1.26 3.25 15.15
CA THR A 2 1.61 4.61 14.69
C THR A 2 3.12 4.86 14.60
N ALA A 3 3.93 4.12 15.38
CA ALA A 3 5.40 4.11 15.27
C ALA A 3 5.89 3.65 13.88
N LEU A 4 5.36 2.54 13.35
CA LEU A 4 5.70 2.04 12.00
C LEU A 4 5.45 3.10 10.93
N LEU A 5 4.29 3.75 10.95
CA LEU A 5 3.92 4.78 9.96
C LEU A 5 4.81 6.03 10.07
N GLN A 6 5.27 6.35 11.29
CA GLN A 6 6.21 7.43 11.53
C GLN A 6 7.61 7.08 11.01
N GLU A 7 8.14 5.90 11.36
CA GLU A 7 9.49 5.47 11.01
C GLU A 7 9.61 5.11 9.53
N ARG A 8 8.78 4.17 9.05
CA ARG A 8 8.84 3.66 7.67
C ARG A 8 8.34 4.66 6.64
N LEU A 9 7.33 5.47 6.96
CA LEU A 9 6.71 6.38 5.99
C LEU A 9 6.90 7.87 6.30
N GLY A 10 7.43 8.24 7.47
CA GLY A 10 7.57 9.65 7.85
C GLY A 10 6.23 10.35 8.06
N ILE A 11 5.18 9.60 8.43
CA ILE A 11 3.84 10.15 8.67
C ILE A 11 3.76 10.66 10.10
N ASN A 12 3.49 11.95 10.32
CA ASN A 12 3.38 12.50 11.67
C ASN A 12 2.29 11.82 12.52
N LYS A 13 2.44 11.88 13.86
CA LYS A 13 1.54 11.25 14.84
C LYS A 13 0.05 11.55 14.61
N LYS A 14 -0.30 12.80 14.29
CA LYS A 14 -1.70 13.23 14.06
C LYS A 14 -2.29 12.61 12.78
N ALA A 15 -1.51 12.48 11.72
CA ALA A 15 -1.92 11.82 10.49
C ALA A 15 -1.98 10.29 10.69
N ALA A 16 -1.00 9.70 11.39
CA ALA A 16 -1.01 8.28 11.72
C ALA A 16 -2.24 7.90 12.55
N GLY A 17 -2.60 8.71 13.56
CA GLY A 17 -3.82 8.51 14.35
C GLY A 17 -5.10 8.55 13.50
N ARG A 18 -5.22 9.51 12.58
CA ARG A 18 -6.36 9.58 11.65
C ARG A 18 -6.44 8.36 10.73
N LEU A 19 -5.31 7.82 10.29
CA LEU A 19 -5.29 6.62 9.45
C LEU A 19 -5.74 5.38 10.24
N CYS A 20 -5.33 5.25 11.50
CA CYS A 20 -5.80 4.19 12.38
C CYS A 20 -7.31 4.27 12.66
N LEU A 21 -7.87 5.48 12.78
CA LEU A 21 -9.32 5.68 12.96
C LEU A 21 -10.12 5.40 11.68
N ASN A 22 -9.59 5.78 10.52
CA ASN A 22 -10.26 5.55 9.24
C ASN A 22 -10.15 4.10 8.75
N ALA A 23 -9.17 3.37 9.24
CA ALA A 23 -8.99 1.95 8.95
C ALA A 23 -8.78 1.21 10.27
N ASN A 24 -9.86 1.03 11.03
CA ASN A 24 -9.88 0.38 12.35
C ASN A 24 -9.16 -0.99 12.35
N ARG A 25 -9.21 -1.72 11.23
CA ARG A 25 -8.50 -2.99 11.03
C ARG A 25 -6.97 -2.87 11.01
N LEU A 26 -6.38 -1.69 10.85
CA LEU A 26 -4.92 -1.53 10.97
C LEU A 26 -4.43 -1.84 12.39
N LEU A 27 -5.29 -1.65 13.40
CA LEU A 27 -4.94 -1.91 14.79
C LEU A 27 -4.93 -3.41 15.13
N THR A 28 -5.50 -4.26 14.27
CA THR A 28 -5.56 -5.72 14.49
C THR A 28 -4.35 -6.46 13.94
N PHE A 29 -3.52 -5.81 13.12
CA PHE A 29 -2.31 -6.42 12.55
C PHE A 29 -1.07 -6.09 13.38
N SER A 30 -0.12 -7.03 13.41
CA SER A 30 1.18 -6.79 14.05
C SER A 30 2.02 -5.80 13.23
N PHE A 31 3.05 -5.26 13.89
CA PHE A 31 4.03 -4.38 13.23
C PHE A 31 4.70 -5.07 12.05
N GLU A 32 5.16 -6.31 12.24
CA GLU A 32 5.84 -7.12 11.23
C GLU A 32 4.95 -7.36 10.01
N THR A 33 3.69 -7.75 10.22
CA THR A 33 2.76 -7.99 9.10
C THR A 33 2.57 -6.76 8.23
N LEU A 34 2.50 -5.57 8.84
CA LEU A 34 2.31 -4.33 8.11
C LEU A 34 3.60 -3.85 7.44
N GLU A 35 4.76 -4.10 8.04
CA GLU A 35 6.05 -3.86 7.40
C GLU A 35 6.23 -4.75 6.16
N THR A 36 5.96 -6.05 6.26
CA THR A 36 6.01 -6.98 5.12
C THR A 36 5.08 -6.53 3.99
N LYS A 37 3.86 -6.07 4.30
CA LYS A 37 2.93 -5.54 3.29
C LYS A 37 3.44 -4.27 2.62
N ILE A 38 4.03 -3.36 3.39
CA ILE A 38 4.62 -2.14 2.85
C ILE A 38 5.76 -2.50 1.89
N ASP A 39 6.66 -3.39 2.32
CA ASP A 39 7.82 -3.79 1.53
C ASP A 39 7.42 -4.52 0.25
N TRP A 40 6.44 -5.42 0.35
CA TRP A 40 5.87 -6.10 -0.81
C TRP A 40 5.25 -5.11 -1.81
N LEU A 41 4.46 -4.13 -1.35
CA LEU A 41 3.86 -3.12 -2.23
C LEU A 41 4.92 -2.24 -2.89
N GLN A 42 5.96 -1.86 -2.15
CA GLN A 42 7.06 -1.07 -2.70
C GLN A 42 7.84 -1.85 -3.76
N ALA A 43 8.13 -3.12 -3.52
CA ALA A 43 8.82 -4.00 -4.47
C ALA A 43 7.96 -4.27 -5.72
N LYS A 44 6.69 -4.66 -5.53
CA LYS A 44 5.78 -5.04 -6.63
C LYS A 44 5.47 -3.88 -7.57
N LEU A 45 5.26 -2.67 -7.02
CA LEU A 45 4.94 -1.48 -7.81
C LEU A 45 6.19 -0.64 -8.16
N LYS A 46 7.39 -1.04 -7.71
CA LYS A 46 8.65 -0.29 -7.87
C LYS A 46 8.52 1.17 -7.43
N ILE A 47 7.83 1.41 -6.31
CA ILE A 47 7.56 2.74 -5.78
C ILE A 47 8.44 3.10 -4.59
N ASN A 48 8.79 4.39 -4.49
CA ASN A 48 9.56 4.90 -3.38
C ASN A 48 8.70 5.18 -2.12
N LYS A 49 9.37 5.42 -0.98
CA LYS A 49 8.74 5.74 0.31
C LYS A 49 7.73 6.90 0.22
N THR A 50 8.02 7.92 -0.59
CA THR A 50 7.14 9.09 -0.74
C THR A 50 5.85 8.74 -1.49
N GLN A 51 5.93 7.94 -2.55
CA GLN A 51 4.79 7.42 -3.29
C GLN A 51 3.97 6.48 -2.40
N MET A 52 4.63 5.58 -1.67
CA MET A 52 3.97 4.67 -0.74
C MET A 52 3.22 5.43 0.37
N ARG A 53 3.84 6.48 0.92
CA ARG A 53 3.16 7.39 1.87
C ARG A 53 1.91 8.03 1.27
N LYS A 54 1.93 8.46 0.00
CA LYS A 54 0.75 9.04 -0.67
C LYS A 54 -0.38 8.01 -0.77
N ILE A 55 -0.06 6.78 -1.15
CA ILE A 55 -1.03 5.68 -1.23
C ILE A 55 -1.66 5.41 0.14
N VAL A 56 -0.84 5.18 1.17
CA VAL A 56 -1.34 4.88 2.53
C VAL A 56 -2.18 6.04 3.09
N LYS A 57 -1.82 7.30 2.78
CA LYS A 57 -2.63 8.46 3.16
C LYS A 57 -4.00 8.52 2.48
N ARG A 58 -4.09 8.11 1.22
CA ARG A 58 -5.32 8.17 0.43
C ARG A 58 -6.21 6.94 0.65
N ALA A 59 -5.58 5.78 0.83
CA ALA A 59 -6.23 4.48 0.92
C ALA A 59 -5.54 3.61 1.99
N PRO A 60 -5.73 3.90 3.29
CA PRO A 60 -5.10 3.13 4.37
C PRO A 60 -5.54 1.65 4.40
N HIS A 61 -6.73 1.36 3.88
CA HIS A 61 -7.28 0.01 3.78
C HIS A 61 -6.45 -0.92 2.87
N VAL A 62 -5.59 -0.39 2.00
CA VAL A 62 -4.69 -1.21 1.17
C VAL A 62 -3.82 -2.13 2.02
N LEU A 63 -3.43 -1.68 3.22
CA LEU A 63 -2.61 -2.45 4.15
C LEU A 63 -3.43 -3.48 4.96
N THR A 64 -4.76 -3.44 4.87
CA THR A 64 -5.65 -4.40 5.55
C THR A 64 -6.05 -5.59 4.67
N TYR A 65 -5.77 -5.53 3.36
CA TYR A 65 -6.08 -6.60 2.43
C TYR A 65 -5.01 -7.70 2.45
N SER A 66 -5.43 -8.94 2.13
CA SER A 66 -4.51 -10.07 1.96
C SER A 66 -3.61 -9.83 0.74
N ILE A 67 -2.33 -10.22 0.84
CA ILE A 67 -1.43 -10.11 -0.31
C ILE A 67 -1.91 -11.08 -1.39
N GLU A 68 -2.03 -12.36 -1.04
CA GLU A 68 -2.34 -13.46 -1.94
C GLU A 68 -3.75 -13.35 -2.52
N ASP A 69 -4.76 -13.10 -1.67
CA ASP A 69 -6.16 -13.15 -2.13
C ASP A 69 -6.62 -11.86 -2.81
N ASN A 70 -5.99 -10.72 -2.53
CA ASN A 70 -6.51 -9.41 -2.95
C ASN A 70 -5.47 -8.57 -3.69
N LEU A 71 -4.34 -8.25 -3.03
CA LEU A 71 -3.40 -7.26 -3.58
C LEU A 71 -2.68 -7.79 -4.82
N GLU A 72 -2.22 -9.04 -4.79
CA GLU A 72 -1.54 -9.68 -5.92
C GLU A 72 -2.43 -9.80 -7.16
N PRO A 73 -3.64 -10.38 -7.13
CA PRO A 73 -4.49 -10.46 -8.30
C PRO A 73 -4.94 -9.08 -8.78
N THR A 74 -5.21 -8.13 -7.88
CA THR A 74 -5.60 -6.76 -8.26
C THR A 74 -4.47 -6.04 -8.97
N ILE A 75 -3.26 -6.07 -8.42
CA ILE A 75 -2.09 -5.43 -9.03
C ILE A 75 -1.71 -6.13 -10.33
N GLY A 76 -1.76 -7.47 -10.39
CA GLY A 76 -1.53 -8.22 -11.62
C GLY A 76 -2.48 -7.79 -12.73
N ARG A 77 -3.79 -7.69 -12.44
CA ARG A 77 -4.78 -7.20 -13.41
C ARG A 77 -4.54 -5.77 -13.85
N LEU A 78 -4.15 -4.88 -12.93
CA LEU A 78 -3.82 -3.50 -13.24
C LEU A 78 -2.57 -3.42 -14.13
N GLN A 79 -1.53 -4.23 -13.84
CA GLN A 79 -0.31 -4.28 -14.64
C GLN A 79 -0.60 -4.83 -16.04
N SER A 80 -1.26 -5.98 -16.16
CA SER A 80 -1.60 -6.55 -17.46
C SER A 80 -2.51 -5.64 -18.29
N SER A 81 -3.47 -4.94 -17.67
CA SER A 81 -4.32 -3.99 -18.39
C SER A 81 -3.54 -2.76 -18.89
N LEU A 82 -2.50 -2.32 -18.18
CA LEU A 82 -1.64 -1.22 -18.60
C LEU A 82 -0.66 -1.66 -19.69
N GLU A 83 -0.08 -2.86 -19.57
CA GLU A 83 0.80 -3.45 -20.59
C GLU A 83 0.06 -3.67 -21.93
N MET A 84 -1.19 -4.14 -21.87
CA MET A 84 -2.05 -4.25 -23.06
C MET A 84 -2.41 -2.89 -23.68
N SER A 85 -2.30 -1.79 -22.94
CA SER A 85 -2.61 -0.45 -23.46
C SER A 85 -1.44 0.16 -24.24
N ASP A 86 -0.21 -0.34 -24.08
CA ASP A 86 0.96 0.11 -24.84
C ASP A 86 1.03 -0.55 -26.25
N GLU A 87 0.38 -1.71 -26.43
CA GLU A 87 0.37 -2.46 -27.71
C GLU A 87 -0.63 -1.90 -28.75
N GLU A 88 -1.61 -1.10 -28.32
CA GLU A 88 -2.60 -0.46 -29.20
C GLU A 88 -2.16 0.94 -29.72
N LEU A 89 -0.89 1.33 -29.53
CA LEU A 89 -0.33 2.58 -30.07
C LEU A 89 0.65 2.40 -31.25
N THR A 90 0.76 1.18 -31.79
CA THR A 90 1.46 0.92 -33.05
C THR A 90 0.52 0.38 -34.12
N LYS A 91 -0.35 1.26 -34.66
CA LYS A 91 -0.92 1.09 -36.00
C LYS A 91 -1.30 2.41 -36.63
#